data_AF-A0A8T5V340-F1
#
_entry.id   AF-A0A8T5V340-F1
#
_cell.length_a   1.000
_cell.length_b   1.000
_cell.length_c   1.000
_cell.angle_alpha   90.00
_cell.angle_beta   90.00
_cell.angle_gamma   90.00
#
_symmetry.space_group_name_H-M   'P 1'
#
loop_
_entity.id
_entity.type
_entity.pdbx_description
1 polymer ?
#
loop_
_entity_poly.entity_id
_entity_poly.type
_entity_poly.pdbx_seq_one_letter_code
_entity_poly.pdbx_strand_id
1 'polypeptide(L)'
;MSADNQLTRAQCNDLRTIAAMIVPASDEYKVPGADDPAVQTDILTTLGRDTKLVAAALDHLARLAGQPLAELGAARRDAVAQEFRSSGGAAAATLVRVVLQCYYRDDRVLRSLGLELRAPFPKGYVLPDGDWSLLDPVKARAGTLRRAP
;
A
#
# COMPACT_ATOMS: atom_id res chain seq x y z
N MET A 1 -21.42 -4.84 10.71
CA MET A 1 -20.16 -5.36 10.17
C MET A 1 -20.14 -6.86 10.40
N SER A 2 -20.35 -7.66 9.36
CA SER A 2 -20.38 -9.13 9.48
C SER A 2 -18.96 -9.68 9.72
N ALA A 3 -18.86 -10.76 10.50
CA ALA A 3 -17.59 -11.43 10.84
C ALA A 3 -16.79 -11.92 9.62
N ASP A 4 -17.43 -12.04 8.45
CA ASP A 4 -16.84 -12.50 7.18
C ASP A 4 -15.79 -11.55 6.57
N ASN A 5 -15.46 -10.44 7.24
CA ASN A 5 -14.54 -9.42 6.73
C ASN A 5 -13.35 -9.15 7.65
N GLN A 6 -12.93 -10.14 8.44
CA GLN A 6 -11.73 -10.07 9.28
C GLN A 6 -10.71 -11.14 8.88
N LEU A 7 -9.43 -10.77 8.93
CA LEU A 7 -8.34 -11.70 8.74
C LEU A 7 -8.17 -12.59 9.97
N THR A 8 -7.78 -13.84 9.75
CA THR A 8 -7.44 -14.76 10.85
C THR A 8 -6.13 -14.34 11.53
N ARG A 9 -5.88 -14.85 12.74
CA ARG A 9 -4.61 -14.60 13.45
C ARG A 9 -3.38 -15.03 12.64
N ALA A 10 -3.47 -16.17 11.94
CA ALA A 10 -2.39 -16.66 11.08
C ALA A 10 -2.14 -15.69 9.91
N GLN A 11 -3.21 -15.26 9.24
CA GLN A 11 -3.13 -14.25 8.17
C GLN A 11 -2.55 -12.92 8.68
N CYS A 12 -2.89 -12.46 9.89
CA CYS A 12 -2.29 -11.26 10.47
C CYS A 12 -0.78 -11.42 10.74
N ASN A 13 -0.33 -12.60 11.17
CA ASN A 13 1.10 -12.86 11.39
C ASN A 13 1.88 -12.93 10.06
N ASP A 14 1.30 -13.57 9.04
CA ASP A 14 1.89 -13.61 7.70
C ASP A 14 1.90 -12.22 7.06
N LEU A 15 0.83 -11.44 7.22
CA LEU A 15 0.74 -10.04 6.80
C LEU A 15 1.85 -9.20 7.42
N ARG A 16 2.08 -9.31 8.73
CA ARG A 16 3.16 -8.59 9.40
C ARG A 16 4.52 -8.96 8.82
N THR A 17 4.74 -10.26 8.60
CA THR A 17 6.03 -10.77 8.09
C THR A 17 6.29 -10.31 6.66
N ILE A 18 5.32 -10.46 5.75
CA ILE A 18 5.48 -10.02 4.37
C ILE A 18 5.53 -8.50 4.25
N ALA A 19 4.85 -7.75 5.12
CA ALA A 19 4.94 -6.30 5.18
C ALA A 19 6.38 -5.83 5.52
N ALA A 20 7.02 -6.42 6.56
CA ALA A 20 8.43 -6.15 6.87
C ALA A 20 9.37 -6.46 5.69
N MET A 21 9.06 -7.48 4.89
CA MET A 21 9.85 -7.83 3.71
C MET A 21 9.64 -6.85 2.55
N ILE A 22 8.44 -6.27 2.40
CA ILE A 22 8.15 -5.26 1.37
C ILE A 22 8.79 -3.92 1.76
N VAL A 23 8.63 -3.50 3.01
CA VAL A 23 9.20 -2.26 3.55
C VAL A 23 9.84 -2.53 4.92
N PRO A 24 11.17 -2.76 4.98
CA PRO A 24 11.87 -2.92 6.25
C PRO A 24 12.01 -1.59 6.99
N ALA A 25 12.28 -1.67 8.29
CA ALA A 25 12.65 -0.48 9.06
C ALA A 25 13.94 0.15 8.52
N SER A 26 14.05 1.48 8.63
CA SER A 26 15.26 2.19 8.23
C SER A 26 15.83 3.03 9.37
N ASP A 27 17.03 2.64 9.81
CA ASP A 27 17.80 3.38 10.79
C ASP A 27 18.36 4.69 10.24
N GLU A 28 18.61 4.76 8.92
CA GLU A 28 19.10 5.96 8.23
C GLU A 28 18.03 7.06 8.26
N TYR A 29 16.80 6.73 7.88
CA TYR A 29 15.69 7.69 7.81
C TYR A 29 14.87 7.77 9.12
N LYS A 30 15.23 6.99 10.15
CA LYS A 30 14.53 6.91 11.45
C LYS A 30 13.03 6.62 11.31
N VAL A 31 12.69 5.72 10.39
CA VAL A 31 11.30 5.31 10.11
C VAL A 31 11.07 3.86 10.48
N PRO A 32 9.85 3.53 10.95
CA PRO A 32 9.45 2.14 11.19
C PRO A 32 9.48 1.32 9.89
N GLY A 33 9.46 -0.02 10.04
CA GLY A 33 9.08 -0.92 8.97
C GLY A 33 7.56 -1.03 8.85
N ALA A 34 7.07 -1.65 7.79
CA ALA A 34 5.63 -1.86 7.63
C ALA A 34 5.05 -2.92 8.59
N ASP A 35 5.88 -3.61 9.37
CA ASP A 35 5.49 -4.49 10.48
C ASP A 35 5.21 -3.75 11.80
N ASP A 36 5.49 -2.45 11.87
CA ASP A 36 5.24 -1.64 13.06
C ASP A 36 3.75 -1.70 13.50
N PRO A 37 3.47 -1.77 14.81
CA PRO A 37 2.11 -1.94 15.32
C PRO A 37 1.11 -0.88 14.85
N ALA A 38 1.51 0.38 14.68
CA ALA A 38 0.61 1.43 14.22
C ALA A 38 0.28 1.27 12.74
N VAL A 39 1.28 0.95 11.90
CA VAL A 39 1.07 0.66 10.47
C VAL A 39 0.18 -0.57 10.29
N GLN A 40 0.44 -1.64 11.04
CA GLN A 40 -0.39 -2.86 11.02
C GLN A 40 -1.84 -2.59 11.44
N THR A 41 -2.04 -1.74 12.45
CA THR A 41 -3.38 -1.32 12.87
C THR A 41 -4.10 -0.54 11.76
N ASP A 42 -3.42 0.38 11.08
CA ASP A 42 -4.01 1.13 9.96
C ASP A 42 -4.37 0.21 8.78
N ILE A 43 -3.50 -0.76 8.44
CA ILE A 43 -3.82 -1.77 7.42
C ILE A 43 -5.11 -2.49 7.80
N LEU A 44 -5.17 -3.09 8.99
CA LEU A 44 -6.30 -3.91 9.41
C LEU A 44 -7.62 -3.13 9.51
N THR A 45 -7.56 -1.85 9.92
CA THR A 45 -8.75 -1.00 10.03
C THR A 45 -9.25 -0.49 8.68
N THR A 46 -8.37 -0.33 7.68
CA THR A 46 -8.71 0.27 6.38
C THR A 46 -8.89 -0.72 5.23
N LEU A 47 -8.70 -2.03 5.46
CA LEU A 47 -8.86 -3.08 4.43
C LEU A 47 -10.20 -3.01 3.68
N GLY A 48 -11.32 -2.81 4.38
CA GLY A 48 -12.63 -2.59 3.77
C GLY A 48 -12.98 -3.60 2.67
N ARG A 49 -13.09 -3.11 1.42
CA ARG A 49 -13.42 -3.94 0.24
C ARG A 49 -12.30 -4.89 -0.19
N ASP A 50 -11.07 -4.62 0.22
CA ASP A 50 -9.88 -5.37 -0.18
C ASP A 50 -9.65 -6.61 0.68
N THR A 51 -10.35 -6.77 1.81
CA THR A 51 -10.17 -7.88 2.76
C THR A 51 -10.14 -9.25 2.07
N LYS A 52 -11.09 -9.53 1.17
CA LYS A 52 -11.17 -10.84 0.50
C LYS A 52 -9.96 -11.12 -0.39
N LEU A 53 -9.48 -10.11 -1.12
CA LEU A 53 -8.30 -10.25 -1.96
C LEU A 53 -7.03 -10.37 -1.12
N VAL A 54 -6.94 -9.64 -0.01
CA VAL A 54 -5.82 -9.74 0.92
C VAL A 54 -5.80 -11.11 1.61
N ALA A 55 -6.95 -11.62 2.06
CA ALA A 55 -7.05 -12.96 2.61
C ALA A 55 -6.60 -14.02 1.58
N ALA A 56 -7.09 -13.95 0.33
CA ALA A 56 -6.68 -14.87 -0.72
C ALA A 56 -5.18 -14.80 -1.04
N ALA A 57 -4.59 -13.60 -0.99
CA ALA A 57 -3.16 -13.38 -1.14
C ALA A 57 -2.36 -14.05 -0.01
N LEU A 58 -2.79 -13.87 1.23
CA LEU A 58 -2.15 -14.46 2.41
C LEU A 58 -2.30 -15.99 2.43
N ASP A 59 -3.45 -16.52 2.02
CA ASP A 59 -3.65 -17.98 1.89
C ASP A 59 -2.75 -18.58 0.80
N HIS A 60 -2.53 -17.85 -0.30
CA HIS A 60 -1.57 -18.25 -1.33
C HIS A 60 -0.15 -18.25 -0.77
N LEU A 61 0.24 -17.17 -0.08
CA LEU A 61 1.55 -17.07 0.56
C LEU A 61 1.79 -18.22 1.55
N ALA A 62 0.80 -18.55 2.38
CA ALA A 62 0.86 -19.67 3.31
C ALA A 62 1.02 -21.02 2.60
N ARG A 63 0.35 -21.24 1.46
CA ARG A 63 0.53 -22.45 0.63
C ARG A 63 1.94 -22.59 0.08
N LEU A 64 2.55 -21.50 -0.39
CA LEU A 64 3.93 -21.50 -0.89
C LEU A 64 4.96 -21.71 0.24
N ALA A 65 4.67 -21.13 1.41
CA ALA A 65 5.51 -21.27 2.60
C ALA A 65 5.47 -22.70 3.19
N GLY A 66 4.31 -23.37 3.14
CA GLY A 66 4.07 -24.69 3.72
C GLY A 66 4.00 -24.72 5.26
N GLN A 67 4.27 -23.58 5.90
CA GLN A 67 4.20 -23.33 7.35
C GLN A 67 4.10 -21.80 7.55
N PRO A 68 3.86 -21.29 8.78
CA PRO A 68 3.80 -19.84 9.02
C PRO A 68 5.04 -19.12 8.48
N LEU A 69 4.84 -18.01 7.77
CA LEU A 69 5.95 -17.31 7.09
C LEU A 69 7.01 -16.81 8.09
N ALA A 70 6.56 -16.41 9.28
CA ALA A 70 7.41 -15.99 10.39
C ALA A 70 8.28 -17.11 10.97
N GLU A 71 7.98 -18.38 10.69
CA GLU A 71 8.77 -19.52 11.20
C GLU A 71 9.84 -19.97 10.20
N LEU A 72 9.74 -19.53 8.93
CA LEU A 72 10.74 -19.81 7.92
C LEU A 72 12.06 -19.07 8.19
N GLY A 73 13.19 -19.68 7.82
CA GLY A 73 14.47 -18.99 7.74
C GLY A 73 14.51 -17.96 6.61
N ALA A 74 15.37 -16.93 6.74
CA ALA A 74 15.42 -15.78 5.82
C ALA A 74 15.50 -16.18 4.33
N ALA A 75 16.43 -17.07 3.96
CA ALA A 75 16.58 -17.52 2.57
C ALA A 75 15.32 -18.19 2.01
N ARG A 76 14.59 -18.94 2.85
CA ARG A 76 13.33 -19.58 2.42
C ARG A 76 12.19 -18.56 2.33
N ARG A 77 12.14 -17.57 3.23
CA ARG A 77 11.18 -16.45 3.11
C ARG A 77 11.38 -15.70 1.80
N ASP A 78 12.63 -15.37 1.46
CA ASP A 78 12.95 -14.66 0.21
C ASP A 78 12.52 -15.47 -1.02
N ALA A 79 12.81 -16.77 -1.04
CA ALA A 79 12.36 -17.65 -2.13
C ALA A 79 10.83 -17.66 -2.26
N VAL A 80 10.10 -17.79 -1.15
CA VAL A 80 8.64 -17.75 -1.13
C VAL A 80 8.11 -16.40 -1.61
N ALA A 81 8.70 -15.29 -1.19
CA ALA A 81 8.29 -13.96 -1.61
C ALA A 81 8.51 -13.73 -3.12
N GLN A 82 9.62 -14.24 -3.68
CA GLN A 82 9.87 -14.17 -5.13
C GLN A 82 8.87 -15.02 -5.91
N GLU A 83 8.58 -16.24 -5.46
CA GLU A 83 7.58 -17.09 -6.08
C GLU A 83 6.19 -16.43 -6.02
N PHE A 84 5.78 -15.95 -4.85
CA PHE A 84 4.53 -15.23 -4.63
C PHE A 84 4.39 -14.00 -5.54
N ARG A 85 5.49 -13.25 -5.74
CA ARG A 85 5.51 -12.11 -6.66
C ARG A 85 5.22 -12.54 -8.11
N SER A 86 5.73 -13.69 -8.53
CA SER A 86 5.54 -14.21 -9.89
C SER A 86 4.17 -14.84 -10.14
N SER A 87 3.58 -15.49 -9.13
CA SER A 87 2.35 -16.29 -9.27
C SER A 87 1.10 -15.64 -8.64
N GLY A 88 1.26 -14.58 -7.86
CA GLY A 88 0.22 -14.06 -6.98
C GLY A 88 -0.88 -13.20 -7.62
N GLY A 89 -0.69 -12.75 -8.86
CA GLY A 89 -1.70 -12.04 -9.65
C GLY A 89 -2.34 -10.82 -8.96
N ALA A 90 -3.64 -10.61 -9.20
CA ALA A 90 -4.38 -9.45 -8.69
C ALA A 90 -4.48 -9.41 -7.14
N ALA A 91 -4.49 -10.57 -6.48
CA ALA A 91 -4.53 -10.66 -5.03
C ALA A 91 -3.22 -10.15 -4.42
N ALA A 92 -2.06 -10.60 -4.95
CA ALA A 92 -0.75 -10.11 -4.51
C ALA A 92 -0.56 -8.61 -4.81
N ALA A 93 -0.99 -8.14 -5.99
CA ALA A 93 -0.96 -6.72 -6.31
C ALA A 93 -1.79 -5.89 -5.32
N THR A 94 -2.93 -6.41 -4.88
CA THR A 94 -3.78 -5.76 -3.87
C THR A 94 -3.12 -5.73 -2.49
N LEU A 95 -2.51 -6.84 -2.05
CA LEU A 95 -1.76 -6.89 -0.79
C LEU A 95 -0.64 -5.84 -0.77
N VAL A 96 0.20 -5.81 -1.81
CA VAL A 96 1.32 -4.85 -1.93
C VAL A 96 0.79 -3.42 -1.91
N ARG A 97 -0.29 -3.14 -2.66
CA ARG A 97 -0.91 -1.82 -2.69
C ARG A 97 -1.34 -1.36 -1.30
N VAL A 98 -2.06 -2.20 -0.55
CA VAL A 98 -2.57 -1.83 0.78
C VAL A 98 -1.42 -1.59 1.76
N VAL A 99 -0.39 -2.47 1.75
CA VAL A 99 0.80 -2.29 2.60
C VAL A 99 1.47 -0.94 2.31
N LEU A 100 1.73 -0.62 1.04
CA LEU A 100 2.38 0.64 0.67
C LEU A 100 1.50 1.86 0.99
N GLN A 101 0.19 1.79 0.75
CA GLN A 101 -0.73 2.88 1.04
C GLN A 101 -0.77 3.22 2.52
N CYS A 102 -0.82 2.23 3.40
CA CYS A 102 -0.83 2.43 4.83
C CYS A 102 0.54 2.86 5.36
N TYR A 103 1.63 2.31 4.81
CA TYR A 103 2.98 2.73 5.18
C TYR A 103 3.22 4.22 4.90
N TYR A 104 2.90 4.68 3.69
CA TYR A 104 3.06 6.10 3.32
C TYR A 104 1.95 7.01 3.87
N ARG A 105 0.97 6.49 4.61
CA ARG A 105 0.01 7.28 5.38
C ARG A 105 0.54 7.58 6.79
N ASP A 106 1.49 6.80 7.31
CA ASP A 106 2.03 7.00 8.66
C ASP A 106 2.76 8.34 8.76
N ASP A 107 2.36 9.14 9.76
CA ASP A 107 2.88 10.47 10.02
C ASP A 107 4.40 10.50 10.20
N ARG A 108 5.00 9.45 10.77
CA ARG A 108 6.46 9.35 10.95
C ARG A 108 7.15 9.21 9.60
N VAL A 109 6.57 8.42 8.69
CA VAL A 109 7.09 8.23 7.33
C VAL A 109 6.95 9.52 6.53
N LEU A 110 5.78 10.15 6.54
CA LEU A 110 5.57 11.42 5.83
C LEU A 110 6.52 12.53 6.31
N ARG A 111 6.75 12.64 7.63
CA ARG A 111 7.74 13.59 8.18
C ARG A 111 9.16 13.31 7.70
N SER A 112 9.57 12.04 7.61
CA SER A 112 10.90 11.68 7.11
C SER A 112 11.15 12.11 5.66
N LEU A 113 10.09 12.22 4.87
CA LEU A 113 10.13 12.68 3.48
C LEU A 113 10.08 14.22 3.35
N GLY A 114 10.10 14.95 4.46
CA GLY A 114 9.96 16.41 4.47
C GLY A 114 8.56 16.91 4.12
N LEU A 115 7.54 16.04 4.18
CA LEU A 115 6.16 16.41 3.89
C LEU A 115 5.48 16.97 5.15
N GLU A 116 4.77 18.08 4.98
CA GLU A 116 3.95 18.66 6.04
C GLU A 116 2.73 17.78 6.30
N LEU A 117 2.52 17.37 7.55
CA LEU A 117 1.36 16.58 7.96
C LEU A 117 0.12 17.46 8.01
N ARG A 118 -0.53 17.60 6.87
CA ARG A 118 -1.80 18.34 6.80
C ARG A 118 -2.79 17.69 5.86
N ALA A 119 -4.06 17.91 6.17
CA ALA A 119 -5.13 17.55 5.27
C ALA A 119 -4.97 18.31 3.93
N PRO A 120 -5.36 17.70 2.80
CA PRO A 120 -5.37 18.37 1.50
C PRO A 120 -6.25 19.63 1.47
N PHE A 121 -7.22 19.75 2.37
CA PHE A 121 -8.14 20.88 2.48
C PHE A 121 -8.19 21.35 3.95
N PRO A 122 -8.31 22.67 4.23
CA PRO A 122 -8.53 23.78 3.29
C PRO A 122 -7.26 24.35 2.64
N LYS A 123 -6.07 24.12 3.21
CA LYS A 123 -4.86 24.82 2.79
C LYS A 123 -4.28 24.36 1.44
N GLY A 124 -4.60 23.14 0.97
CA GLY A 124 -4.03 22.61 -0.28
C GLY A 124 -2.54 22.28 -0.17
N TYR A 125 -1.93 21.87 -1.28
CA TYR A 125 -0.48 21.96 -1.52
C TYR A 125 -0.26 22.97 -2.65
N VAL A 126 0.82 23.76 -2.57
CA VAL A 126 1.20 24.64 -3.66
C VAL A 126 1.79 23.76 -4.76
N LEU A 127 1.15 23.77 -5.93
CA LEU A 127 1.69 23.10 -7.12
C LEU A 127 2.54 24.10 -7.90
N PRO A 128 3.68 23.68 -8.46
CA PRO A 128 4.41 24.52 -9.41
C PRO A 128 3.53 24.83 -10.62
N ASP A 129 3.70 26.02 -11.20
CA ASP A 129 3.03 26.36 -12.44
C ASP A 129 3.40 25.35 -13.53
N GLY A 130 2.39 24.73 -14.13
CA GLY A 130 2.57 23.78 -15.22
C GLY A 130 2.89 24.47 -16.55
N ASP A 131 3.38 23.71 -17.51
CA ASP A 131 3.54 24.19 -18.88
C ASP A 131 2.17 24.35 -19.56
N TRP A 132 1.69 25.59 -19.61
CA TRP A 132 0.40 25.93 -20.23
C TRP A 132 0.38 25.78 -21.75
N SER A 133 1.55 25.63 -22.42
CA SER A 133 1.62 25.38 -23.86
C SER A 133 1.06 24.01 -24.25
N LEU A 134 1.01 23.06 -23.31
CA LEU A 134 0.38 21.75 -23.49
C LEU A 134 -1.12 21.85 -23.85
N LEU A 135 -1.77 22.97 -23.53
CA LEU A 135 -3.17 23.23 -23.88
C LEU A 135 -3.34 23.86 -25.26
N ASP A 136 -2.29 24.26 -25.95
CA ASP A 136 -2.39 24.94 -27.24
C ASP A 136 -3.11 24.12 -28.32
N PRO A 137 -2.92 22.78 -28.43
CA PRO A 137 -3.73 21.95 -29.32
C PRO A 137 -5.24 21.98 -28.97
N VAL A 138 -5.59 22.11 -27.69
CA VAL A 138 -6.99 22.20 -27.23
C VAL A 138 -7.58 23.56 -27.61
N LYS A 139 -6.83 24.65 -27.39
CA LYS A 139 -7.24 26.02 -27.75
C LYS A 139 -7.42 26.16 -29.26
N ALA A 140 -6.53 25.57 -30.06
CA ALA A 140 -6.53 25.64 -31.52
C ALA A 140 -7.69 24.87 -32.17
N ARG A 141 -8.26 23.88 -31.47
CA ARG A 141 -9.30 23.00 -32.03
C ARG A 141 -10.64 23.68 -32.32
N ALA A 142 -10.83 24.96 -31.98
CA ALA A 142 -12.10 25.70 -32.09
C ALA A 142 -13.25 24.92 -31.44
N GLY A 143 -13.42 25.09 -30.13
CA GLY A 143 -14.28 24.22 -29.31
C GLY A 143 -15.71 24.04 -29.83
N THR A 144 -16.16 22.78 -29.84
CA THR A 144 -17.58 22.37 -30.00
C THR A 144 -18.39 22.48 -28.70
N LEU A 145 -17.80 23.10 -27.66
CA LEU A 145 -18.44 23.25 -26.36
C LEU A 145 -19.66 24.18 -26.46
N ARG A 146 -20.76 23.75 -25.82
CA ARG A 146 -21.99 24.53 -25.71
C ARG A 146 -21.66 25.87 -25.02
N ARG A 147 -22.01 26.99 -25.64
CA ARG A 147 -21.84 28.32 -25.01
C ARG A 147 -22.78 28.44 -23.82
N ALA A 148 -22.29 28.97 -22.71
CA ALA A 148 -23.13 29.39 -21.59
C ALA A 148 -24.10 30.50 -22.09
N PRO A 149 -25.33 30.54 -21.56
CA PRO A 149 -26.33 31.54 -21.96
C PRO A 149 -25.89 32.97 -21.65
#